data_AF-A0A954SQB0-F1
#
_entry.id   AF-A0A954SQB0-F1
#
_cell.length_a   1.000
_cell.length_b   1.000
_cell.length_c   1.000
_cell.angle_alpha   90.00
_cell.angle_beta   90.00
_cell.angle_gamma   90.00
#
_symmetry.space_group_name_H-M   'P 1'
#
loop_
_entity.id
_entity.type
_entity.pdbx_description
1 polymer ?
#
loop_
_entity_poly.entity_id
_entity_poly.type
_entity_poly.pdbx_seq_one_letter_code
_entity_poly.pdbx_strand_id
1 'polypeptide(L)'
;LFRFFIPIKNEVLRDVEGENGVKFRVWRFKPGQRARLLVPAEEWKEQIVLPQEAVVREGLDAFVFRANGKLFERVPVTLIYEDPRQTVIADDGSLFVGDEVALNGAYQLNLALKKQQGSGVDPHAGHNHSH
;
A
#
# COMPACT_ATOMS: atom_id res chain seq x y z
N LEU A 1 8.60 -27.41 15.00
CA LEU A 1 7.99 -27.32 13.65
C LEU A 1 6.47 -27.15 13.84
N PHE A 2 5.95 -25.94 13.65
CA PHE A 2 4.51 -25.71 13.73
C PHE A 2 3.87 -26.26 12.45
N ARG A 3 3.13 -27.36 12.55
CA ARG A 3 2.35 -27.92 11.44
C ARG A 3 0.89 -27.63 11.75
N PHE A 4 0.27 -26.76 10.96
CA PHE A 4 -1.14 -26.44 11.08
C PHE A 4 -1.85 -26.79 9.77
N PHE A 5 -3.11 -27.19 9.88
CA PHE A 5 -3.99 -27.46 8.76
C PHE A 5 -5.10 -26.41 8.76
N ILE A 6 -5.43 -25.89 7.57
CA ILE A 6 -6.54 -24.94 7.42
C ILE A 6 -7.59 -25.60 6.52
N PRO A 7 -8.81 -25.85 7.03
CA PRO A 7 -9.90 -26.28 6.18
C PRO A 7 -10.30 -25.13 5.26
N ILE A 8 -10.21 -25.34 3.96
CA ILE A 8 -10.69 -24.38 2.95
C ILE A 8 -12.01 -24.91 2.41
N LYS A 9 -13.08 -24.13 2.56
CA LYS A 9 -14.35 -24.44 1.88
C LYS A 9 -14.13 -24.28 0.39
N ASN A 10 -14.23 -25.40 -0.35
CA ASN A 10 -14.11 -25.39 -1.79
C ASN A 10 -15.48 -25.21 -2.44
N GLU A 11 -15.49 -24.68 -3.66
CA GLU A 11 -16.70 -24.34 -4.40
C GLU A 11 -16.62 -24.94 -5.81
N VAL A 12 -17.76 -25.37 -6.32
CA VAL A 12 -17.88 -25.77 -7.72
C VAL A 12 -18.04 -24.51 -8.56
N LEU A 13 -17.10 -24.27 -9.47
CA LEU A 13 -17.19 -23.15 -10.41
C LEU A 13 -18.12 -23.46 -11.58
N ARG A 14 -18.08 -24.71 -12.06
CA ARG A 14 -18.92 -25.18 -13.17
C ARG A 14 -18.97 -26.70 -13.20
N ASP A 15 -20.09 -27.24 -13.67
CA ASP A 15 -20.20 -28.60 -14.16
C ASP A 15 -20.25 -28.55 -15.69
N VAL A 16 -19.41 -29.34 -16.36
CA VAL A 16 -19.29 -29.41 -17.83
C VAL A 16 -19.75 -30.79 -18.27
N GLU A 17 -20.70 -30.86 -19.19
CA GLU A 17 -21.15 -32.12 -19.77
C GLU A 17 -20.23 -32.51 -20.95
N GLY A 18 -19.59 -33.67 -20.85
CA GLY A 18 -18.74 -34.22 -21.90
C GLY A 18 -19.56 -34.98 -22.95
N GLU A 19 -18.92 -35.28 -24.09
CA GLU A 19 -19.56 -35.89 -25.28
C GLU A 19 -20.29 -37.21 -25.01
N ASN A 20 -19.97 -37.90 -23.92
CA ASN A 20 -20.57 -39.20 -23.55
C ASN A 20 -21.59 -39.09 -22.40
N GLY A 21 -22.09 -37.89 -22.08
CA GLY A 21 -22.99 -37.66 -20.92
C GLY A 21 -22.28 -37.69 -19.56
N VAL A 22 -20.94 -37.74 -19.55
CA VAL A 22 -20.12 -37.66 -18.33
C VAL A 22 -20.06 -36.21 -17.85
N LYS A 23 -20.44 -35.97 -16.60
CA LYS A 23 -20.35 -34.63 -15.98
C LYS A 23 -19.00 -34.43 -15.32
N PHE A 24 -18.25 -33.45 -15.80
CA PHE A 24 -16.97 -33.01 -15.24
C PHE A 24 -17.18 -31.81 -14.34
N ARG A 25 -16.79 -31.96 -13.07
CA ARG A 25 -16.85 -30.88 -12.09
C ARG A 25 -15.56 -30.09 -12.04
N VAL A 26 -15.65 -28.79 -12.23
CA VAL A 26 -14.52 -27.86 -12.08
C VAL A 26 -14.60 -27.18 -10.72
N TRP A 27 -13.64 -27.48 -9.87
CA TRP A 27 -13.48 -26.89 -8.55
C TRP A 27 -12.70 -25.57 -8.61
N ARG A 28 -13.02 -24.65 -7.68
CA ARG A 28 -12.31 -23.38 -7.49
C ARG A 28 -10.86 -23.59 -7.06
N PHE A 29 -10.64 -24.45 -6.08
CA PHE A 29 -9.31 -24.86 -5.63
C PHE A 29 -9.04 -26.29 -6.09
N LYS A 30 -7.86 -26.51 -6.67
CA LYS A 30 -7.41 -27.81 -7.18
C LYS A 30 -6.20 -28.31 -6.37
N PRO A 31 -6.08 -29.64 -6.15
CA PRO A 31 -4.89 -30.21 -5.53
C PRO A 31 -3.60 -29.80 -6.25
N GLY A 32 -2.55 -29.50 -5.49
CA GLY A 32 -1.24 -29.09 -6.02
C GLY A 32 -1.12 -27.60 -6.38
N GLN A 33 -2.20 -26.82 -6.32
CA GLN A 33 -2.10 -25.37 -6.50
C GLN A 33 -1.35 -24.73 -5.31
N ARG A 34 -0.44 -23.80 -5.62
CA ARG A 34 0.22 -22.97 -4.60
C ARG A 34 -0.75 -21.91 -4.10
N ALA A 35 -0.81 -21.75 -2.78
CA ALA A 35 -1.56 -20.68 -2.12
C ALA A 35 -0.62 -19.83 -1.26
N ARG A 36 -0.97 -18.55 -1.09
CA ARG A 36 -0.39 -17.69 -0.06
C ARG A 36 -1.43 -17.51 1.04
N LEU A 37 -1.01 -17.75 2.28
CA LEU A 37 -1.84 -17.59 3.46
C LEU A 37 -1.27 -16.45 4.29
N LEU A 38 -2.14 -15.51 4.66
CA LEU A 38 -1.83 -14.50 5.66
C LEU A 38 -2.26 -15.06 7.01
N VAL A 39 -1.30 -15.27 7.91
CA VAL A 39 -1.55 -15.73 9.28
C VAL A 39 -1.26 -14.55 10.19
N PRO A 40 -2.27 -13.96 10.86
CA PRO A 40 -2.04 -12.97 11.89
C PRO A 40 -1.21 -13.60 13.01
N ALA A 41 -0.03 -13.04 13.28
CA ALA A 41 0.85 -13.50 14.35
C ALA A 41 0.70 -12.64 15.61
N GLU A 42 0.32 -11.38 15.44
CA GLU A 42 0.29 -10.35 16.47
C GLU A 42 -0.94 -9.44 16.27
N GLU A 43 -1.35 -8.77 17.34
CA GLU A 43 -2.43 -7.78 17.34
C GLU A 43 -1.86 -6.45 17.84
N TRP A 44 -2.03 -5.38 17.06
CA TRP A 44 -1.75 -4.01 17.49
C TRP A 44 -3.07 -3.29 17.76
N LYS A 45 -3.25 -2.85 19.00
CA LYS A 45 -4.45 -2.13 19.42
C LYS A 45 -4.28 -0.64 19.16
N GLU A 46 -5.37 0.01 18.78
CA GLU A 46 -5.45 1.47 18.68
C GLU A 46 -4.35 2.05 17.78
N GLN A 47 -4.15 1.44 16.60
CA GLN A 47 -3.21 1.91 15.58
C GLN A 47 -3.96 2.31 14.31
N ILE A 48 -3.30 3.12 13.49
CA ILE A 48 -3.88 3.56 12.21
C ILE A 48 -3.35 2.62 11.11
N VAL A 49 -4.27 2.07 10.31
CA VAL A 49 -3.94 1.16 9.20
C VAL A 49 -4.23 1.85 7.88
N LEU A 50 -3.24 1.91 7.00
CA LEU A 50 -3.34 2.52 5.67
C LEU A 50 -2.91 1.52 4.59
N PRO A 51 -3.35 1.69 3.33
CA PRO A 51 -2.73 1.02 2.19
C PRO A 51 -1.25 1.37 2.10
N GLN A 52 -0.44 0.44 1.61
CA GLN A 52 1.00 0.66 1.43
C GLN A 52 1.30 1.88 0.54
N GLU A 53 0.46 2.13 -0.47
CA GLU A 53 0.61 3.24 -1.41
C GLU A 53 0.32 4.63 -0.81
N ALA A 54 -0.22 4.68 0.41
CA ALA A 54 -0.47 5.92 1.15
C ALA A 54 0.79 6.46 1.84
N VAL A 55 1.81 5.60 2.03
CA VAL A 55 3.02 5.91 2.79
C VAL A 55 4.22 6.01 1.84
N VAL A 56 5.03 7.05 2.04
CA VAL A 56 6.32 7.23 1.35
C VAL A 56 7.45 7.06 2.34
N ARG A 57 8.43 6.21 2.01
CA ARG A 57 9.69 6.11 2.76
C ARG A 57 10.80 6.90 2.09
N GLU A 58 11.53 7.69 2.87
CA GLU A 58 12.77 8.34 2.45
C GLU A 58 13.86 8.12 3.49
N GLY A 59 14.83 7.26 3.16
CA GLY A 59 15.83 6.85 4.14
C GLY A 59 15.18 6.17 5.34
N LEU A 60 15.30 6.78 6.51
CA LEU A 60 14.72 6.30 7.76
C LEU A 60 13.33 6.89 8.04
N ASP A 61 12.94 7.93 7.32
CA ASP A 61 11.70 8.64 7.56
C ASP A 61 10.55 8.02 6.76
N ALA A 62 9.34 8.08 7.33
CA ALA A 62 8.10 7.73 6.66
C ALA A 62 7.11 8.90 6.72
N PHE A 63 6.38 9.10 5.64
CA PHE A 63 5.44 10.22 5.50
C PHE A 63 4.14 9.77 4.87
N VAL A 64 3.06 10.42 5.28
CA VAL A 64 1.78 10.43 4.56
C VAL A 64 1.48 11.84 4.04
N PHE A 65 0.48 11.95 3.18
CA PHE A 65 0.00 13.24 2.69
C PHE A 65 -1.42 13.49 3.17
N ARG A 66 -1.56 14.44 4.11
CA ARG A 66 -2.85 14.86 4.63
C ARG A 66 -3.41 16.00 3.77
N ALA A 67 -4.70 15.95 3.46
CA ALA A 67 -5.40 17.02 2.79
C ALA A 67 -5.58 18.21 3.74
N ASN A 68 -5.21 19.40 3.26
CA ASN A 68 -5.38 20.66 3.96
C ASN A 68 -5.99 21.67 2.96
N GLY A 69 -7.33 21.68 2.92
CA GLY A 69 -8.09 22.43 1.93
C GLY A 69 -7.84 21.93 0.51
N LYS A 70 -7.15 22.73 -0.32
CA LYS A 70 -6.79 22.37 -1.71
C LYS A 70 -5.38 21.79 -1.85
N LEU A 71 -4.63 21.73 -0.76
CA LEU A 71 -3.23 21.31 -0.75
C LEU A 71 -3.09 19.98 -0.03
N PHE A 72 -1.97 19.31 -0.28
CA PHE A 72 -1.52 18.17 0.49
C PHE A 72 -0.27 18.57 1.28
N GLU A 73 -0.31 18.35 2.58
CA GLU A 73 0.84 18.57 3.45
C GLU A 73 1.51 17.24 3.80
N ARG A 74 2.85 17.26 3.86
CA ARG A 74 3.66 16.09 4.21
C ARG A 74 3.68 15.94 5.73
N VAL A 75 3.15 14.83 6.23
CA VAL A 75 3.08 14.54 7.68
C VAL A 75 4.02 13.36 7.98
N PRO A 76 5.04 13.53 8.86
CA PRO A 76 5.87 12.43 9.31
C PRO A 76 5.06 11.47 10.18
N VAL A 77 5.28 10.17 10.00
CA VAL A 77 4.58 9.11 10.74
C VAL A 77 5.57 8.06 11.24
N THR A 78 5.25 7.44 12.37
CA THR A 78 6.01 6.32 12.91
C THR A 78 5.47 5.00 12.36
N LEU A 79 6.31 4.17 11.73
CA LEU A 79 5.91 2.85 11.25
C LEU A 79 5.98 1.80 12.34
N ILE A 80 4.90 1.05 12.52
CA ILE A 80 4.82 -0.13 13.40
C ILE A 80 5.01 -1.41 12.61
N TYR A 81 4.33 -1.50 11.46
CA TYR A 81 4.38 -2.67 10.59
C TYR A 81 4.18 -2.27 9.13
N GLU A 82 4.75 -3.04 8.21
CA GLU A 82 4.66 -2.79 6.78
C GLU A 82 4.66 -4.12 6.02
N ASP A 83 3.69 -4.30 5.13
CA ASP A 83 3.66 -5.37 4.15
C ASP A 83 3.25 -4.84 2.76
N PRO A 84 3.31 -5.65 1.69
CA PRO A 84 3.00 -5.17 0.34
C PRO A 84 1.55 -4.71 0.10
N ARG A 85 0.66 -4.83 1.09
CA ARG A 85 -0.75 -4.44 1.01
C ARG A 85 -1.08 -3.31 1.97
N GLN A 86 -0.47 -3.32 3.15
CA GLN A 86 -0.88 -2.48 4.28
C GLN A 86 0.33 -1.98 5.05
N THR A 87 0.20 -0.79 5.60
CA THR A 87 1.11 -0.24 6.60
C THR A 87 0.32 0.05 7.87
N VAL A 88 0.90 -0.28 9.01
CA VAL A 88 0.41 0.11 10.33
C VAL A 88 1.31 1.22 10.85
N ILE A 89 0.71 2.35 11.17
CA ILE A 89 1.41 3.52 11.72
C ILE A 89 0.94 3.76 13.15
N ALA A 90 1.84 4.35 13.95
CA ALA A 90 1.55 4.65 15.33
C ALA A 90 0.43 5.68 15.44
N ASP A 91 -0.54 5.46 16.33
CA ASP A 91 -1.45 6.52 16.78
C ASP A 91 -0.76 7.36 17.87
N ASP A 92 0.24 8.14 17.45
CA ASP A 92 1.10 8.97 18.32
C ASP A 92 0.73 10.46 18.28
N GLY A 93 -0.42 10.80 17.69
CA GLY A 93 -0.89 12.17 17.50
C GLY A 93 -0.35 12.85 16.23
N SER A 94 0.39 12.14 15.38
CA SER A 94 0.76 12.64 14.04
C SER A 94 -0.46 12.78 13.11
N LEU A 95 -1.46 11.91 13.27
CA LEU A 95 -2.75 11.95 12.58
C LEU A 95 -3.89 11.79 13.58
N PHE A 96 -5.06 12.29 13.23
CA PHE A 96 -6.28 12.17 14.04
C PHE A 96 -7.44 11.59 13.26
N VAL A 97 -8.40 11.00 13.97
CA VAL A 97 -9.68 10.58 13.39
C VAL A 97 -10.38 11.79 12.77
N GLY A 98 -10.62 11.75 11.47
CA GLY A 98 -11.17 12.87 10.69
C GLY A 98 -10.15 13.51 9.73
N ASP A 99 -8.86 13.21 9.89
CA ASP A 99 -7.86 13.59 8.88
C ASP A 99 -8.11 12.82 7.58
N GLU A 100 -8.19 13.57 6.47
CA GLU A 100 -8.24 13.00 5.14
C GLU A 100 -6.81 12.80 4.62
N VAL A 101 -6.42 11.57 4.30
CA VAL A 101 -5.09 11.25 3.77
C VAL A 101 -5.16 10.67 2.37
N ALA A 102 -4.15 10.94 1.56
CA ALA A 102 -4.02 10.36 0.23
C ALA A 102 -3.77 8.84 0.35
N LEU A 103 -4.76 8.03 -0.01
CA LEU A 103 -4.67 6.56 0.04
C LEU A 103 -3.85 5.95 -1.10
N ASN A 104 -3.51 6.77 -2.11
CA ASN A 104 -2.71 6.40 -3.27
C ASN A 104 -1.95 7.62 -3.79
N GLY A 105 -0.96 7.39 -4.65
CA GLY A 105 -0.22 8.47 -5.31
C GLY A 105 0.66 9.31 -4.37
N ALA A 106 0.85 8.87 -3.12
CA ALA A 106 1.67 9.57 -2.12
C ALA A 106 3.10 9.81 -2.64
N TYR A 107 3.68 8.83 -3.32
CA TYR A 107 5.02 8.96 -3.93
C TYR A 107 5.08 10.09 -4.98
N GLN A 108 4.03 10.25 -5.78
CA GLN A 108 3.92 11.24 -6.84
C GLN A 108 3.75 12.64 -6.24
N LEU A 109 2.95 12.77 -5.17
CA LEU A 109 2.84 14.00 -4.39
C LEU A 109 4.20 14.41 -3.81
N ASN A 110 4.94 13.45 -3.25
CA ASN A 110 6.28 13.69 -2.73
C ASN A 110 7.25 14.20 -3.82
N LEU A 111 7.24 13.59 -5.01
CA LEU A 111 8.05 14.06 -6.14
C LEU A 111 7.65 15.46 -6.62
N ALA A 112 6.35 15.76 -6.66
CA ALA A 112 5.85 17.07 -7.06
C ALA A 112 6.30 18.18 -6.08
N LEU A 113 6.19 17.92 -4.77
CA LEU A 113 6.66 18.84 -3.73
C LEU A 113 8.16 19.05 -3.79
N LYS A 114 8.95 17.99 -4.02
CA LYS A 114 10.41 18.11 -4.20
C LYS A 114 10.77 18.96 -5.41
N LYS A 115 10.08 18.80 -6.54
CA LYS A 115 10.30 19.64 -7.73
C LYS A 115 9.98 21.11 -7.43
N GLN A 116 8.91 21.38 -6.69
CA GLN A 116 8.55 22.74 -6.30
C GLN A 116 9.58 23.36 -5.35
N GLN A 117 10.10 22.59 -4.38
CA GLN A 117 11.15 23.04 -3.45
C GLN A 117 12.52 23.22 -4.14
N GLY A 118 12.85 22.35 -5.11
CA GLY A 118 14.08 22.43 -5.89
C GLY A 118 14.07 23.51 -6.98
N SER A 119 12.90 24.09 -7.29
CA SER A 119 12.71 25.19 -8.24
C SER A 119 13.11 26.56 -7.68
N GLY A 120 13.60 26.63 -6.43
CA GLY A 120 13.98 27.87 -5.74
C GLY A 120 15.44 28.32 -5.88
N VAL A 121 16.29 27.59 -6.63
CA VAL A 121 17.63 28.06 -6.99
C VAL A 121 17.57 28.51 -8.45
N ASP A 122 17.41 29.81 -8.66
CA ASP A 122 17.61 30.48 -9.93
C ASP A 122 19.10 30.39 -10.33
N PRO A 123 19.48 29.68 -11.40
CA PRO A 123 20.80 29.73 -11.98
C PRO A 123 20.82 30.77 -13.12
N HIS A 124 20.31 31.98 -12.90
CA HIS A 124 20.69 33.14 -13.70
C HIS A 124 22.13 33.58 -13.32
N ALA A 125 23.11 32.70 -13.58
CA ALA A 125 24.51 33.08 -13.76
C ALA A 125 24.79 33.04 -15.26
N GLY A 126 24.88 34.24 -15.85
CA GLY A 126 24.87 34.45 -17.30
C GLY A 126 26.06 33.85 -18.03
N HIS A 127 25.76 33.38 -19.24
CA HIS A 127 26.75 33.26 -20.30
C HIS A 127 26.35 34.21 -21.43
N ASN A 128 26.92 35.41 -21.39
CA ASN A 128 26.98 36.30 -22.55
C ASN A 128 27.94 35.66 -23.56
N HIS A 129 27.44 35.34 -24.74
CA HIS A 129 28.29 35.07 -25.90
C HIS A 129 28.57 36.41 -26.58
N SER A 130 29.80 36.91 -26.43
CA SER A 130 30.34 37.95 -27.31
C SER A 130 30.68 37.35 -28.67
N HIS A 131 30.34 38.11 -29.70
CA HIS A 131 30.41 37.81 -31.12
C HIS A 131 31.83 37.63 -31.66
#